data_AF-A0A7C1JAF8-F1
#
_entry.id   AF-A0A7C1JAF8-F1
#
_cell.length_a   1.000
_cell.length_b   1.000
_cell.length_c   1.000
_cell.angle_alpha   90.00
_cell.angle_beta   90.00
_cell.angle_gamma   90.00
#
_symmetry.space_group_name_H-M   'P 1'
#
loop_
_entity.id
_entity.type
_entity.pdbx_description
1 polymer ?
#
loop_
_entity_poly.entity_id
_entity_poly.type
_entity_poly.pdbx_seq_one_letter_code
_entity_poly.pdbx_strand_id
1 'polypeptide(L)'
;MKTKILCWFLSILFVVFNLFLGIDEVFAKGKGRSSSSGYKSYKGAKAIDGDTFKYHGKSYRIRGYDAPEIGNPGWKKSTESLQRKLDSGGYRYKPVAKDVYGRTIVEEQRE
;
A
#
# COMPACT_ATOMS: atom_id res chain seq x y z
N MET A 1 -23.47 35.94 39.12
CA MET A 1 -22.43 36.05 38.06
C MET A 1 -21.68 34.75 37.76
N LYS A 2 -21.62 33.76 38.67
CA LYS A 2 -20.89 32.48 38.48
C LYS A 2 -21.47 31.54 37.39
N THR A 3 -22.77 31.60 37.10
CA THR A 3 -23.44 30.71 36.13
C THR A 3 -23.21 31.07 34.67
N LYS A 4 -23.00 32.35 34.35
CA LYS A 4 -22.77 32.80 32.95
C LYS A 4 -21.39 32.41 32.42
N ILE A 5 -20.38 32.43 33.30
CA ILE A 5 -19.01 32.01 32.99
C ILE A 5 -18.96 30.50 32.74
N LEU A 6 -19.68 29.71 33.54
CA LEU A 6 -19.73 28.26 33.39
C LEU A 6 -20.36 27.83 32.04
N CYS A 7 -21.44 28.48 31.61
CA CYS A 7 -22.03 28.25 30.28
C CYS A 7 -21.08 28.60 29.13
N TRP A 8 -20.28 29.66 29.28
CA TRP A 8 -19.30 30.06 28.28
C TRP A 8 -18.13 29.07 28.17
N PHE A 9 -17.67 28.52 29.28
CA PHE A 9 -16.63 27.49 29.27
C PHE A 9 -17.14 26.18 28.65
N LEU A 10 -18.38 25.78 28.94
CA LEU A 10 -19.01 24.59 28.36
C LEU A 10 -19.21 24.71 26.84
N SER A 11 -19.60 25.88 26.33
CA SER A 11 -19.75 26.10 24.89
C SER A 11 -18.41 26.07 24.15
N ILE A 12 -17.35 26.66 24.73
CA ILE A 12 -15.99 26.61 24.16
C ILE A 12 -15.48 25.17 24.13
N LEU A 13 -15.65 24.42 25.23
CA LEU A 13 -15.24 23.02 25.28
C LEU A 13 -15.98 22.18 24.23
N PHE A 14 -17.27 22.44 24.03
CA PHE A 14 -18.07 21.76 23.02
C PHE A 14 -17.60 22.08 21.60
N VAL A 15 -17.25 23.32 21.29
CA VAL A 15 -16.69 23.70 19.97
C VAL A 15 -15.32 23.05 19.73
N VAL A 16 -14.44 23.03 20.73
CA VAL A 16 -13.12 22.38 20.63
C VAL A 16 -13.26 20.86 20.48
N PHE A 17 -14.20 20.25 21.20
CA PHE A 17 -14.49 18.82 21.11
C PHE A 17 -15.01 18.43 19.72
N ASN A 18 -15.93 19.22 19.15
CA ASN A 18 -16.42 18.99 17.79
C ASN A 18 -15.33 19.22 16.72
N LEU A 19 -14.38 20.14 16.96
CA LEU A 19 -13.23 20.35 16.07
C LEU A 19 -12.28 19.14 16.07
N PHE A 20 -12.13 18.46 17.21
CA PHE A 20 -11.26 17.29 17.34
C PHE A 20 -11.86 16.04 16.67
N LEU A 21 -13.18 15.85 16.75
CA LEU A 21 -13.88 14.71 16.13
C LEU A 21 -13.92 14.77 14.59
N GLY A 22 -13.62 15.92 13.98
CA GLY A 22 -13.60 16.08 12.52
C GLY A 22 -12.29 15.68 11.83
N ILE A 23 -11.23 15.35 12.57
CA ILE A 23 -9.88 15.13 12.01
C ILE A 23 -9.63 13.65 11.66
N ASP A 24 -10.37 12.71 12.24
CA ASP A 24 -10.13 11.27 12.02
C ASP A 24 -10.44 10.81 10.58
N GLU A 25 -11.37 11.47 9.88
CA GLU A 25 -11.67 11.15 8.48
C GLU A 25 -10.54 11.54 7.50
N VAL A 26 -9.72 12.55 7.85
CA VAL A 26 -8.63 13.00 7.00
C VAL A 26 -7.45 12.02 7.05
N PHE A 27 -7.26 11.30 8.16
CA PHE A 27 -6.17 10.33 8.31
C PHE A 27 -6.52 8.90 7.84
N ALA A 28 -7.81 8.57 7.73
CA ALA A 28 -8.27 7.26 7.24
C ALA A 28 -8.39 7.17 5.70
N LYS A 29 -8.02 8.22 4.96
CA LYS A 29 -8.07 8.21 3.48
C LYS A 29 -6.72 7.89 2.87
N GLY A 30 -6.12 6.78 3.31
CA GLY A 30 -5.14 6.04 2.52
C GLY A 30 -5.80 5.60 1.23
N LYS A 31 -5.76 6.48 0.20
CA LYS A 31 -6.39 6.37 -1.12
C LYS A 31 -6.25 4.95 -1.68
N GLY A 32 -7.24 4.12 -1.37
CA GLY A 32 -7.54 2.84 -2.01
C GLY A 32 -8.32 3.02 -3.33
N ARG A 33 -8.26 4.21 -3.94
CA ARG A 33 -8.83 4.50 -5.25
C ARG A 33 -7.68 4.83 -6.20
N SER A 34 -7.08 3.80 -6.77
CA SER A 34 -6.38 3.93 -8.02
C SER A 34 -6.65 2.66 -8.83
N SER A 35 -7.88 2.59 -9.33
CA SER A 35 -8.25 1.77 -10.48
C SER A 35 -7.62 2.35 -11.74
N SER A 36 -6.29 2.53 -11.75
CA SER A 36 -5.58 2.74 -13.01
C SER A 36 -5.45 1.35 -13.64
N SER A 37 -6.38 1.00 -14.52
CA SER A 37 -6.48 -0.31 -15.21
C SER A 37 -5.32 -0.62 -16.17
N GLY A 38 -4.20 0.10 -16.06
CA GLY A 38 -3.05 0.03 -16.95
C GLY A 38 -1.75 -0.39 -16.26
N TYR A 39 -0.72 -0.56 -17.08
CA TYR A 39 0.63 -0.91 -16.66
C TYR A 39 1.30 0.27 -15.96
N LYS A 40 1.95 0.02 -14.83
CA LYS A 40 2.72 1.03 -14.09
C LYS A 40 4.02 0.47 -13.53
N SER A 41 5.00 1.34 -13.36
CA SER A 41 6.25 0.99 -12.68
C SER A 41 6.04 0.97 -11.17
N TYR A 42 6.73 0.06 -10.50
CA TYR A 42 6.75 -0.09 -9.04
C TYR A 42 8.14 0.24 -8.48
N LYS A 43 8.82 1.23 -9.06
CA LYS A 43 10.13 1.69 -8.59
C LYS A 43 10.07 2.11 -7.13
N GLY A 44 11.05 1.64 -6.34
CA GLY A 44 11.09 1.83 -4.88
C GLY A 44 10.27 0.81 -4.09
N ALA A 45 9.69 -0.19 -4.75
CA ALA A 45 9.15 -1.37 -4.07
C ALA A 45 10.28 -2.24 -3.50
N LYS A 46 9.95 -3.00 -2.45
CA LYS A 46 10.85 -3.95 -1.82
C LYS A 46 10.44 -5.37 -2.19
N ALA A 47 11.34 -6.13 -2.80
CA ALA A 47 11.16 -7.56 -3.05
C ALA A 47 11.10 -8.32 -1.70
N ILE A 48 10.14 -9.23 -1.58
CA ILE A 48 10.01 -10.14 -0.45
C ILE A 48 10.65 -11.49 -0.84
N ASP A 49 10.25 -12.01 -2.00
CA ASP A 49 10.75 -13.23 -2.63
C ASP A 49 10.92 -12.99 -4.14
N GLY A 50 11.07 -14.04 -4.95
CA GLY A 50 11.31 -13.90 -6.39
C GLY A 50 10.08 -13.51 -7.22
N ASP A 51 8.87 -13.50 -6.65
CA ASP A 51 7.61 -13.20 -7.36
C ASP A 51 6.69 -12.24 -6.58
N THR A 52 7.05 -11.88 -5.36
CA THR A 52 6.27 -11.04 -4.44
C THR A 52 7.08 -9.82 -4.00
N PHE A 53 6.43 -8.66 -4.03
CA PHE A 53 7.02 -7.41 -3.56
C PHE A 53 6.01 -6.55 -2.78
N LYS A 54 6.53 -5.64 -1.96
CA LYS A 54 5.75 -4.68 -1.17
C LYS A 54 5.95 -3.26 -1.69
N TYR A 55 4.83 -2.56 -1.90
CA TYR A 55 4.83 -1.17 -2.37
C TYR A 55 3.73 -0.38 -1.64
N HIS A 56 4.12 0.73 -0.98
CA HIS A 56 3.22 1.57 -0.17
C HIS A 56 2.34 0.76 0.79
N GLY A 57 2.95 -0.15 1.57
CA GLY A 57 2.25 -0.97 2.56
C GLY A 57 1.43 -2.13 1.99
N LYS A 58 1.29 -2.25 0.66
CA LYS A 58 0.53 -3.32 0.00
C LYS A 58 1.45 -4.36 -0.60
N SER A 59 1.03 -5.63 -0.55
CA SER A 59 1.74 -6.76 -1.16
C SER A 59 1.20 -7.08 -2.54
N TYR A 60 2.11 -7.36 -3.48
CA TYR A 60 1.81 -7.68 -4.86
C TYR A 60 2.53 -8.98 -5.26
N ARG A 61 1.84 -9.88 -5.95
CA ARG A 61 2.39 -11.13 -6.49
C ARG A 61 2.34 -11.12 -8.02
N ILE A 62 3.43 -11.46 -8.68
CA ILE A 62 3.53 -11.51 -10.13
C ILE A 62 2.85 -12.80 -10.62
N ARG A 63 1.89 -12.66 -11.53
CA ARG A 63 1.17 -13.78 -12.14
C ARG A 63 2.12 -14.60 -13.02
N GLY A 64 2.07 -15.92 -12.85
CA GLY A 64 2.81 -16.86 -13.70
C GLY A 64 4.30 -16.97 -13.40
N TYR A 65 4.77 -16.31 -12.33
CA TYR A 65 6.07 -16.57 -11.74
C TYR A 65 5.88 -17.37 -10.46
N ASP A 66 6.55 -18.52 -10.36
CA ASP A 66 6.63 -19.29 -9.13
C ASP A 66 8.10 -19.35 -8.73
N ALA A 67 8.45 -18.53 -7.74
CA ALA A 67 9.82 -18.44 -7.27
C ALA A 67 10.12 -19.54 -6.23
N PRO A 68 11.38 -19.97 -6.08
CA PRO A 68 11.76 -20.87 -5.01
C PRO A 68 11.41 -20.26 -3.65
N GLU A 69 10.68 -21.00 -2.82
CA GLU A 69 10.37 -20.62 -1.44
C GLU A 69 11.65 -20.32 -0.64
N ILE A 70 11.53 -19.49 0.40
CA ILE A 70 12.65 -19.11 1.27
C ILE A 70 13.35 -20.37 1.79
N GLY A 71 14.66 -20.45 1.59
CA GLY A 71 15.49 -21.60 1.99
C GLY A 71 15.76 -22.61 0.88
N ASN A 72 15.02 -22.58 -0.23
CA ASN A 72 15.30 -23.44 -1.38
C ASN A 72 16.44 -22.91 -2.26
N PRO A 73 17.24 -23.77 -2.90
CA PRO A 73 18.31 -23.33 -3.79
C PRO A 73 17.84 -22.29 -4.82
N GLY A 74 18.55 -21.16 -4.89
CA GLY A 74 18.23 -20.07 -5.83
C GLY A 74 17.27 -19.00 -5.29
N TRP A 75 16.66 -19.16 -4.12
CA TRP A 75 15.74 -18.17 -3.53
C TRP A 75 16.34 -16.75 -3.52
N LYS A 76 17.57 -16.61 -3.00
CA LYS A 76 18.27 -15.33 -2.88
C LYS A 76 18.52 -14.67 -4.24
N LYS A 77 18.93 -15.47 -5.23
CA LYS A 77 19.20 -14.99 -6.59
C LYS A 77 17.92 -14.47 -7.26
N SER A 78 16.80 -15.15 -7.05
CA SER A 78 15.49 -14.74 -7.56
C SER A 78 15.01 -13.44 -6.90
N THR A 79 15.12 -13.33 -5.57
CA THR A 79 14.78 -12.09 -4.84
C THR A 79 15.63 -10.91 -5.29
N GLU A 80 16.95 -11.09 -5.42
CA GLU A 80 17.86 -10.04 -5.92
C GLU A 80 17.59 -9.67 -7.38
N SER A 81 17.18 -10.63 -8.21
CA SER A 81 16.77 -10.36 -9.59
C SER A 81 15.51 -9.49 -9.62
N LEU A 82 14.48 -9.84 -8.84
CA LEU A 82 13.26 -9.05 -8.74
C LEU A 82 13.55 -7.65 -8.19
N GLN A 83 14.39 -7.52 -7.16
CA GLN A 83 14.76 -6.21 -6.61
C GLN A 83 15.43 -5.34 -7.68
N ARG A 84 16.37 -5.88 -8.45
CA ARG A 84 17.01 -5.16 -9.57
C ARG A 84 16.00 -4.71 -10.63
N LYS A 85 15.02 -5.54 -10.98
CA LYS A 85 13.94 -5.16 -11.90
C LYS A 85 13.15 -3.96 -11.35
N LEU A 86 12.77 -4.01 -10.08
CA LEU A 86 12.03 -2.93 -9.42
C LEU A 86 12.85 -1.64 -9.35
N ASP A 87 14.13 -1.72 -9.00
CA ASP A 87 15.03 -0.55 -8.88
C ASP A 87 15.29 0.13 -10.23
N SER A 88 15.36 -0.66 -11.31
CA SER A 88 15.51 -0.14 -12.68
C SER A 88 14.35 0.76 -13.09
N GLY A 89 13.14 0.47 -12.58
CA GLY A 89 11.91 1.17 -12.95
C GLY A 89 11.42 0.91 -14.38
N GLY A 90 12.17 0.17 -15.21
CA GLY A 90 11.81 -0.15 -16.60
C GLY A 90 10.70 -1.21 -16.71
N TYR A 91 10.52 -2.02 -15.67
CA TYR A 91 9.48 -3.03 -15.62
C TYR A 91 8.13 -2.44 -15.20
N ARG A 92 7.09 -2.77 -15.95
CA ARG A 92 5.73 -2.30 -15.69
C ARG A 92 4.81 -3.48 -15.41
N TYR A 93 3.92 -3.29 -14.45
CA TYR A 93 2.99 -4.31 -14.00
C TYR A 93 1.56 -3.75 -13.95
N LYS A 94 0.58 -4.60 -14.24
CA LYS A 94 -0.85 -4.26 -14.21
C LYS A 94 -1.56 -5.11 -13.15
N PRO A 95 -2.30 -4.52 -12.19
CA PRO A 95 -3.16 -5.28 -11.28
C PRO A 95 -4.27 -6.01 -12.06
N VAL A 96 -4.43 -7.31 -11.83
CA VAL A 96 -5.40 -8.15 -12.53
C VAL A 96 -6.39 -8.86 -11.60
N ALA A 97 -6.00 -9.13 -10.35
CA ALA A 97 -6.83 -9.84 -9.39
C ALA A 97 -6.36 -9.61 -7.95
N LYS A 98 -7.08 -10.18 -6.98
CA LYS A 98 -6.61 -10.39 -5.61
C LYS A 98 -6.62 -11.89 -5.32
N ASP A 99 -5.65 -12.36 -4.54
CA ASP A 99 -5.64 -13.74 -4.06
C ASP A 99 -6.39 -13.89 -2.73
N VAL A 100 -6.50 -15.13 -2.26
CA VAL A 100 -7.18 -15.49 -0.99
C VAL A 100 -6.52 -14.88 0.24
N TYR A 101 -5.25 -14.47 0.15
CA TYR A 101 -4.49 -13.83 1.23
C TYR A 101 -4.55 -12.30 1.15
N GLY A 102 -5.33 -11.74 0.23
CA GLY A 102 -5.48 -10.30 0.04
C GLY A 102 -4.33 -9.62 -0.69
N ARG A 103 -3.36 -10.36 -1.25
CA ARG A 103 -2.29 -9.82 -2.10
C ARG A 103 -2.87 -9.43 -3.45
N THR A 104 -2.34 -8.37 -4.04
CA THR A 104 -2.74 -7.93 -5.38
C THR A 104 -1.95 -8.73 -6.42
N ILE A 105 -2.64 -9.50 -7.26
CA ILE A 105 -2.00 -10.20 -8.37
C ILE A 105 -1.75 -9.19 -9.49
N VAL A 106 -0.53 -9.14 -10.00
CA VAL A 106 -0.11 -8.26 -11.08
C VAL A 106 0.43 -9.05 -12.26
N GLU A 107 0.23 -8.54 -13.47
CA GLU A 107 0.78 -9.09 -14.70
C GLU A 107 1.89 -8.18 -15.20
N GLU A 108 3.08 -8.75 -15.46
CA GLU A 108 4.22 -8.05 -16.05
C GLU A 108 3.93 -7.74 -17.52
N GLN A 109 4.29 -6.54 -17.98
CA GLN A 109 4.21 -6.19 -19.40
C GLN A 109 5.23 -7.02 -20.16
N ARG A 110 4.77 -7.88 -21.07
CA ARG A 110 5.64 -8.58 -22.02
C ARG A 110 5.86 -7.67 -23.23
N GLU A 111 7.12 -7.56 -23.66
CA GLU A 111 7.48 -6.93 -24.95
C GLU A 111 7.11 -7.84 -26.12
#